data_AF-A0A8H9CHS1-F1
#
_entry.id   AF-A0A8H9CHS1-F1
#
_cell.length_a   1.000
_cell.length_b   1.000
_cell.length_c   1.000
_cell.angle_alpha   90.00
_cell.angle_beta   90.00
_cell.angle_gamma   90.00
#
_symmetry.space_group_name_H-M   'P 1'
#
loop_
_entity.id
_entity.type
_entity.pdbx_description
1 polymer ?
#
loop_
_entity_poly.entity_id
_entity_poly.type
_entity_poly.pdbx_seq_one_letter_code
_entity_poly.pdbx_strand_id
1 'polypeptide(L)' 'MNLLESYHQTYTYDMGDNLIRLAHQAQSNTWQQTISPHPHSNRGTENNNPNNFDANGNLL' A
#
# COMPACT_ATOMS: atom_id res chain seq x y z
N MET A 1 13.87 -25.92 9.16
CA MET A 1 12.46 -25.83 9.58
C MET A 1 12.18 -24.34 9.77
N ASN A 2 11.35 -23.71 8.92
CA ASN A 2 11.01 -22.31 9.13
C ASN A 2 10.04 -22.24 10.31
N LEU A 3 10.47 -21.57 11.39
CA LEU A 3 9.60 -21.30 12.53
C LEU A 3 8.56 -20.26 12.05
N LEU A 4 7.29 -20.66 11.98
CA LEU A 4 6.22 -19.70 11.75
C LEU A 4 6.07 -18.86 13.03
N GLU A 5 6.13 -17.54 12.88
CA GLU A 5 5.83 -16.61 13.98
C GLU A 5 4.48 -15.92 13.77
N SER A 6 3.87 -15.50 14.86
CA SER A 6 2.68 -14.64 14.79
C SER A 6 3.07 -13.23 14.39
N TYR A 7 2.22 -12.57 13.62
CA TYR A 7 2.36 -11.18 13.26
C TYR A 7 1.01 -10.47 13.36
N HIS A 8 1.05 -9.15 13.41
CA HIS A 8 -0.12 -8.29 13.31
C HIS A 8 0.06 -7.33 12.13
N GLN A 9 -1.05 -6.97 11.48
CA GLN A 9 -1.09 -5.95 10.44
C GLN A 9 -2.12 -4.89 10.77
N THR A 10 -1.73 -3.64 10.50
CA THR A 10 -2.60 -2.48 10.64
C THR A 10 -2.78 -1.83 9.28
N TYR A 11 -4.04 -1.66 8.89
CA TYR A 11 -4.45 -1.05 7.62
C TYR A 11 -4.96 0.36 7.88
N THR A 12 -4.50 1.34 7.11
CA THR A 12 -5.03 2.71 7.15
C THR A 12 -5.63 3.05 5.80
N TYR A 13 -6.87 3.54 5.81
CA TYR A 13 -7.62 3.94 4.62
C TYR A 13 -7.82 5.46 4.61
N ASP A 14 -7.91 6.05 3.43
CA ASP A 14 -8.34 7.44 3.26
C ASP A 14 -9.88 7.57 3.27
N MET A 15 -10.41 8.78 3.06
CA MET A 15 -11.87 9.03 3.00
C MET A 15 -12.55 8.43 1.76
N GLY A 16 -11.77 8.00 0.76
CA GLY A 16 -12.25 7.35 -0.45
C GLY A 16 -12.11 5.82 -0.42
N ASP A 17 -11.86 5.25 0.77
CA ASP A 17 -11.65 3.82 1.02
C ASP A 17 -10.42 3.22 0.31
N ASN A 18 -9.44 4.04 -0.10
CA ASN A 18 -8.18 3.54 -0.63
C ASN A 18 -7.24 3.14 0.52
N LEU A 19 -6.61 1.97 0.43
CA LEU A 19 -5.53 1.60 1.36
C LEU A 19 -4.33 2.53 1.11
N ILE A 20 -3.95 3.34 2.11
CA ILE A 20 -2.82 4.27 2.02
C ILE A 20 -1.60 3.81 2.83
N ARG A 21 -1.81 2.89 3.78
CA ARG A 21 -0.70 2.32 4.56
C ARG A 21 -1.02 0.91 5.05
N LEU A 22 -0.06 0.01 4.85
CA LEU A 22 0.01 -1.30 5.45
C LEU A 22 1.24 -1.37 6.35
N ALA A 23 1.03 -1.51 7.66
CA ALA A 23 2.10 -1.72 8.62
C ALA A 23 2.07 -3.18 9.09
N HIS A 24 3.23 -3.85 9.04
CA HIS A 24 3.41 -5.22 9.50
C HIS A 24 4.34 -5.23 10.71
N GLN A 25 3.93 -5.96 11.74
CA GLN A 25 4.69 -6.14 12.98
C GLN A 25 4.77 -7.62 13.32
N ALA A 26 5.98 -8.16 13.30
CA ALA A 26 6.34 -9.44 13.88
C ALA A 26 7.55 -9.26 14.80
N GLN A 27 7.98 -10.32 15.51
CA GLN A 27 9.16 -10.21 16.36
C GLN A 27 10.44 -10.15 15.51
N SER A 28 10.50 -10.91 14.42
CA SER A 28 11.69 -10.95 13.56
C SER A 28 11.81 -9.78 12.58
N ASN A 29 10.67 -9.19 12.19
CA ASN A 29 10.64 -8.18 11.13
C ASN A 29 9.51 -7.16 11.34
N THR A 30 9.80 -5.91 11.01
CA THR A 30 8.84 -4.81 11.01
C THR A 30 9.01 -4.03 9.73
N TRP A 31 7.93 -3.82 8.98
CA TRP A 31 7.96 -3.04 7.74
C TRP A 31 6.67 -2.27 7.53
N GLN A 32 6.75 -1.25 6.70
CA GLN A 32 5.61 -0.45 6.27
C GLN A 32 5.63 -0.30 4.75
N GLN A 33 4.46 -0.42 4.14
CA GLN A 33 4.19 -0.06 2.77
C GLN A 33 3.26 1.14 2.76
N THR A 34 3.65 2.20 2.04
CA THR A 34 2.85 3.41 1.87
C THR A 34 2.40 3.48 0.42
N ILE A 35 1.10 3.62 0.21
CA ILE A 35 0.51 3.79 -1.11
C ILE A 35 0.05 5.23 -1.17
N SER A 36 0.41 5.92 -2.25
CA SER A 36 0.09 7.33 -2.44
C SER A 36 -0.97 7.44 -3.54
N PRO A 37 -2.25 7.71 -3.19
CA PRO A 37 -3.29 7.97 -4.16
C PRO A 37 -3.05 9.29 -4.90
N HIS A 38 -3.49 9.35 -6.14
CA HIS A 38 -3.48 10.58 -6.92
C HIS A 38 -4.58 11.54 -6.38
N PRO A 39 -4.34 12.87 -6.30
CA PRO A 39 -5.29 13.82 -5.69
C PRO A 39 -6.70 13.87 -6.30
N HIS A 40 -6.89 13.32 -7.50
CA HIS A 40 -8.13 13.43 -8.28
C HIS A 40 -8.65 12.08 -8.78
N SER A 41 -8.15 10.96 -8.24
CA SER A 41 -8.63 9.61 -8.59
C SER A 41 -8.20 8.58 -7.55
N ASN A 42 -8.81 7.38 -7.56
CA ASN A 42 -8.40 6.26 -6.72
C ASN A 42 -7.17 5.49 -7.23
N ARG A 43 -6.49 6.01 -8.26
CA ARG A 43 -5.24 5.42 -8.77
C ARG A 43 -4.11 5.75 -7.79
N GLY A 44 -3.37 4.74 -7.35
CA GLY A 44 -2.26 4.93 -6.43
C GLY A 44 -1.22 3.83 -6.57
N THR A 45 0.04 4.19 -6.34
CA THR A 45 1.19 3.29 -6.28
C THR A 45 2.12 3.73 -5.16
N GLU A 46 3.17 2.95 -4.87
CA GLU A 46 4.15 3.33 -3.84
C GLU A 46 4.97 4.57 -4.20
N ASN A 47 5.15 4.86 -5.49
CA ASN A 47 5.96 5.97 -5.98
C ASN A 47 5.15 7.16 -6.56
N ASN A 48 3.81 7.07 -6.57
CA ASN A 48 2.84 8.07 -7.07
C ASN A 48 3.22 8.78 -8.37
N ASN A 49 3.91 8.12 -9.30
CA ASN A 49 4.29 8.76 -10.54
C ASN A 49 3.02 8.89 -11.42
N PRO A 50 2.67 10.10 -11.88
CA PRO A 50 1.49 10.31 -12.71
C PRO A 50 1.53 9.52 -14.03
N ASN A 51 2.72 9.13 -14.49
CA ASN A 51 2.91 8.31 -15.70
C ASN A 51 2.81 6.80 -15.45
N ASN A 52 2.42 6.37 -14.25
CA ASN A 52 2.20 4.96 -13.96
C ASN A 52 0.94 4.40 -14.62
N PHE A 53 0.03 5.26 -15.09
CA PHE A 53 -1.24 4.81 -15.63
C PHE A 53 -1.43 5.25 -17.07
N ASP A 54 -1.95 4.36 -17.89
CA ASP A 54 -2.40 4.72 -19.23
C ASP A 54 -3.69 5.57 -19.20
N ALA A 55 -4.14 6.00 -20.39
CA ALA A 55 -5.36 6.80 -20.52
C ALA A 55 -6.63 6.09 -20.01
N ASN A 56 -6.65 4.75 -20.04
CA ASN A 56 -7.78 3.94 -19.56
C ASN A 56 -7.70 3.68 -18.04
N GLY A 57 -6.55 3.92 -17.42
CA GLY A 57 -6.30 3.70 -16.00
C GLY A 57 -5.70 2.36 -15.64
N ASN A 58 -5.12 1.66 -16.61
CA ASN A 58 -4.31 0.48 -16.35
C ASN A 58 -2.92 0.90 -15.89
N LEU A 59 -2.33 0.15 -14.96
CA LEU A 59 -0.94 0.32 -14.55
C LEU A 59 0.00 -0.09 -15.70
N LEU A 60 1.01 0.73 -15.99
CA LEU A 60 2.03 0.54 -17.03
C LEU A 60 3.27 -0.22 -16.52
#